data_AF-A0A8C3AZK8-F1
#
_entry.id   AF-A0A8C3AZK8-F1
#
_cell.length_a   1.000
_cell.length_b   1.000
_cell.length_c   1.000
_cell.angle_alpha   90.00
_cell.angle_beta   90.00
_cell.angle_gamma   90.00
#
_symmetry.space_group_name_H-M   'P 1'
#
loop_
_entity.id
_entity.type
_entity.pdbx_description
1 polymer ?
#
loop_
_entity_poly.entity_id
_entity_poly.type
_entity_poly.pdbx_seq_one_letter_code
_entity_poly.pdbx_strand_id
1 'polypeptide(L)'
;MRAFSANLVALLFLCALASVFYVWSALESRLERHKRGFSVPGGGSAPQGLPADLSAKTFRALLAVPAAQRPHLGGRLEAPNLTDQTTAAGNRDYHVNGDNKRSAPREGPVKLGSPVEDGVFWSEWLEDLLPVGFTEEYARAWRERARTRRIVKLEPGCGRISNQLATFSDGTKACVRYGINADQVQGETLTYYLASLLGITNLPPLTLSQLNGDSEQWAAVRSRIGGLQWSDRAVVSLTEWVSNLTGVVTPAPLRQESSGLHPVPGELWNKTTAELLELMQWSDLIIFDYLTANFDRLVSNLFSLQWDPRVMERDTNNLLKTPRGDLVFIDNEAGLVHGFRVLNMWEKYHNTILSSVCVFRKRTMQRVEELHRGRDARRMLLELYRDSEPLSLELGFLSDEHAGVLQDRIDRLYKHMLHCKGKYSRL
;
A
#
# COMPACT_ATOMS: atom_id res chain seq x y z
N MET A 1 -30.64 50.60 -14.33
CA MET A 1 -30.06 49.31 -14.78
C MET A 1 -29.02 48.71 -13.81
N ARG A 2 -28.19 49.47 -13.09
CA ARG A 2 -27.18 48.89 -12.17
C ARG A 2 -27.75 48.22 -10.89
N ALA A 3 -28.81 48.77 -10.29
CA ALA A 3 -29.42 48.21 -9.07
C ALA A 3 -30.10 46.83 -9.29
N PHE A 4 -30.66 46.60 -10.48
CA PHE A 4 -31.25 45.30 -10.83
C PHE A 4 -30.20 44.18 -10.94
N SER A 5 -28.98 44.51 -11.36
CA SER A 5 -27.90 43.51 -11.45
C SER A 5 -27.33 43.11 -10.08
N ALA A 6 -27.22 44.06 -9.15
CA ALA A 6 -26.73 43.79 -7.79
C ALA A 6 -27.72 42.90 -7.01
N ASN A 7 -29.02 43.16 -7.16
CA ASN A 7 -30.05 42.35 -6.52
C ASN A 7 -30.13 40.94 -7.09
N LEU A 8 -29.88 40.77 -8.40
CA LEU A 8 -29.82 39.44 -9.02
C LEU A 8 -28.61 38.63 -8.54
N VAL A 9 -27.45 39.26 -8.41
CA VAL A 9 -26.23 38.61 -7.89
C VAL A 9 -26.39 38.24 -6.42
N ALA A 10 -26.99 39.11 -5.60
CA ALA A 10 -27.29 38.80 -4.20
C ALA A 10 -28.28 37.64 -4.05
N LEU A 11 -29.30 37.58 -4.91
CA LEU A 11 -30.27 36.47 -4.92
C LEU A 11 -29.60 35.14 -5.30
N LEU A 12 -28.71 35.14 -6.30
CA LEU A 12 -27.95 33.96 -6.69
C LEU A 12 -27.02 33.49 -5.57
N PHE A 13 -26.38 34.41 -4.85
CA PHE A 13 -25.54 34.08 -3.69
C PHE A 13 -26.36 33.47 -2.54
N LEU A 14 -27.54 34.04 -2.25
CA LEU A 14 -28.43 33.50 -1.22
C LEU A 14 -28.98 32.12 -1.60
N CYS A 15 -29.33 31.89 -2.87
CA CYS A 15 -29.73 30.56 -3.36
C CYS A 15 -28.60 29.54 -3.28
N ALA A 16 -27.36 29.94 -3.58
CA ALA A 16 -26.19 29.07 -3.44
C ALA A 16 -25.95 28.71 -1.97
N LEU A 17 -26.01 29.68 -1.05
CA LEU A 17 -25.86 29.45 0.38
C LEU A 17 -26.99 28.55 0.93
N ALA A 18 -28.23 28.80 0.54
CA ALA A 18 -29.38 27.96 0.94
C ALA A 18 -29.24 26.51 0.43
N SER A 19 -28.69 26.33 -0.77
CA SER A 19 -28.43 24.99 -1.33
C SER A 19 -27.32 24.26 -0.55
N VAL A 20 -26.27 24.98 -0.15
CA VAL A 20 -25.19 24.44 0.69
C VAL A 20 -25.72 24.06 2.07
N PHE A 21 -26.54 24.92 2.70
CA PHE A 21 -27.17 24.61 4.00
C PHE A 21 -28.16 23.44 3.91
N TYR A 22 -28.90 23.31 2.82
CA TYR A 22 -29.81 22.18 2.59
C TYR A 22 -29.04 20.86 2.44
N VAL A 23 -27.95 20.86 1.68
CA VAL A 23 -27.08 19.66 1.54
C VAL A 23 -26.39 19.32 2.87
N TRP A 24 -25.91 20.33 3.61
CA TRP A 24 -25.25 20.14 4.90
C TRP A 24 -26.20 19.58 5.97
N SER A 25 -27.41 20.13 6.08
CA SER A 25 -28.43 19.64 7.01
C SER A 25 -28.99 18.26 6.62
N ALA A 26 -29.07 17.94 5.33
CA ALA A 26 -29.40 16.60 4.86
C ALA A 26 -28.30 15.57 5.20
N LEU A 27 -27.03 16.00 5.21
CA LEU A 27 -25.89 15.17 5.61
C LEU A 27 -25.86 14.94 7.13
N GLU A 28 -26.11 16.00 7.90
CA GLU A 28 -26.17 15.97 9.37
C GLU A 28 -27.35 15.11 9.86
N SER A 29 -28.52 15.21 9.22
CA SER A 29 -29.69 14.36 9.51
C SER A 29 -29.52 12.89 9.10
N ARG A 30 -28.61 12.57 8.16
CA ARG A 30 -28.19 11.18 7.86
C ARG A 30 -27.21 10.64 8.91
N LEU A 31 -26.32 11.48 9.43
CA LEU A 31 -25.39 11.14 10.51
C LEU A 31 -26.10 10.96 11.86
N GLU A 32 -27.06 11.83 12.21
CA GLU A 32 -27.93 11.69 13.39
C GLU A 32 -28.76 10.39 13.35
N ARG A 33 -29.22 9.97 12.15
CA ARG A 33 -29.95 8.71 11.97
C ARG A 33 -29.09 7.46 12.21
N HIS A 34 -27.78 7.56 11.98
CA HIS A 34 -26.82 6.52 12.35
C HIS A 34 -26.53 6.48 13.86
N LYS A 35 -26.71 7.61 14.56
CA LYS A 35 -26.43 7.74 16.00
C LYS A 35 -27.61 7.31 16.90
N ARG A 36 -28.85 7.34 16.39
CA ARG A 36 -30.07 6.94 17.15
C ARG A 36 -30.48 5.47 17.02
N GLY A 37 -29.67 4.63 16.38
CA GLY A 37 -29.91 3.19 16.24
C GLY A 37 -29.42 2.31 17.40
N PHE A 38 -28.72 2.87 18.39
CA PHE A 38 -28.17 2.11 19.52
C PHE A 38 -28.56 2.76 20.86
N SER A 39 -29.80 2.51 21.28
CA SER A 39 -30.22 2.72 22.67
C SER A 39 -31.20 1.62 23.06
N VAL A 40 -30.72 0.61 23.80
CA VAL A 40 -31.54 -0.25 24.67
C VAL A 40 -30.87 -0.24 26.05
N PRO A 41 -31.62 -0.11 27.16
CA PRO A 41 -31.08 0.22 28.49
C PRO A 41 -30.81 -1.02 29.34
N GLY A 42 -29.76 -0.97 30.16
CA GLY A 42 -29.51 -1.96 31.22
C GLY A 42 -28.12 -1.81 31.82
N GLY A 43 -28.05 -1.41 33.10
CA GLY A 43 -26.85 -0.93 33.78
C GLY A 43 -25.80 -2.00 34.15
N GLY A 44 -24.57 -1.52 34.37
CA GLY A 44 -23.46 -2.30 34.93
C GLY A 44 -22.12 -1.60 34.70
N SER A 45 -21.53 -1.07 35.77
CA SER A 45 -20.34 -0.21 35.83
C SER A 45 -18.99 -0.96 35.71
N ALA A 46 -18.01 -0.40 34.99
CA ALA A 46 -16.55 -0.18 35.33
C ALA A 46 -15.70 0.12 34.04
N PRO A 47 -14.40 0.50 34.07
CA PRO A 47 -13.93 1.82 33.65
C PRO A 47 -13.04 1.87 32.38
N GLN A 48 -12.94 3.08 31.82
CA GLN A 48 -11.85 3.66 31.00
C GLN A 48 -11.19 2.82 29.88
N GLY A 49 -11.48 3.22 28.64
CA GLY A 49 -10.54 3.17 27.51
C GLY A 49 -10.82 4.36 26.59
N LEU A 50 -9.83 5.24 26.39
CA LEU A 50 -9.90 6.34 25.41
C LEU A 50 -10.12 5.73 24.02
N PRO A 51 -11.09 6.20 23.22
CA PRO A 51 -11.27 5.65 21.88
C PRO A 51 -10.17 6.18 20.97
N ALA A 52 -9.20 5.30 20.65
CA ALA A 52 -8.41 5.47 19.47
C ALA A 52 -9.31 5.40 18.22
N ASP A 53 -8.94 6.20 17.22
CA ASP A 53 -9.20 5.90 15.81
C ASP A 53 -10.55 6.30 15.17
N LEU A 54 -11.00 7.53 15.44
CA LEU A 54 -12.01 8.21 14.61
C LEU A 54 -11.40 9.07 13.49
N SER A 55 -10.19 9.61 13.70
CA SER A 55 -9.52 10.51 12.74
C SER A 55 -9.08 9.78 11.46
N ALA A 56 -8.40 8.62 11.59
CA ALA A 56 -7.89 7.88 10.42
C ALA A 56 -9.03 7.30 9.55
N LYS A 57 -10.15 6.90 10.18
CA LYS A 57 -11.35 6.44 9.47
C LYS A 57 -12.05 7.58 8.72
N THR A 58 -12.07 8.78 9.29
CA THR A 58 -12.65 9.96 8.64
C THR A 58 -11.82 10.41 7.44
N PHE A 59 -10.49 10.29 7.52
CA PHE A 59 -9.60 10.59 6.39
C PHE A 59 -9.77 9.63 5.22
N ARG A 60 -9.87 8.31 5.48
CA ARG A 60 -10.12 7.30 4.44
C ARG A 60 -11.44 7.52 3.67
N ALA A 61 -12.47 8.07 4.32
CA ALA A 61 -13.73 8.42 3.66
C ALA A 61 -13.59 9.62 2.70
N LEU A 62 -12.65 10.54 2.96
CA LEU A 62 -12.39 11.72 2.11
C LEU A 62 -11.51 11.39 0.88
N LEU A 63 -10.77 10.28 0.91
CA LEU A 63 -9.95 9.81 -0.22
C LEU A 63 -10.77 9.10 -1.31
N ALA A 64 -12.00 8.69 -1.00
CA ALA A 64 -12.92 8.11 -1.98
C ALA A 64 -13.58 9.23 -2.80
N VAL A 65 -12.94 9.67 -3.88
CA VAL A 65 -13.59 10.54 -4.88
C VAL A 65 -14.66 9.71 -5.60
N PRO A 66 -15.97 10.04 -5.51
CA PRO A 66 -16.99 9.25 -6.17
C PRO A 66 -16.95 9.46 -7.68
N ALA A 67 -16.95 8.37 -8.45
CA ALA A 67 -17.41 8.41 -9.83
C ALA A 67 -18.93 8.63 -9.83
N ALA A 68 -19.42 9.52 -10.69
CA ALA A 68 -20.84 9.83 -10.80
C ALA A 68 -21.67 8.58 -11.11
N GLN A 69 -22.63 8.23 -10.24
CA GLN A 69 -23.59 7.14 -10.47
C GLN A 69 -25.03 7.67 -10.58
N ARG A 70 -25.75 7.14 -11.59
CA ARG A 70 -27.19 7.30 -11.80
C ARG A 70 -27.99 6.32 -10.92
N PRO A 71 -29.25 6.63 -10.53
CA PRO A 71 -29.95 5.90 -9.49
C PRO A 71 -31.01 4.94 -10.05
N HIS A 72 -31.11 3.71 -9.54
CA HIS A 72 -32.34 2.91 -9.49
C HIS A 72 -32.24 1.92 -8.31
N LEU A 73 -33.06 2.05 -7.26
CA LEU A 73 -34.47 1.63 -7.07
C LEU A 73 -34.62 0.20 -6.54
N GLY A 74 -34.71 0.11 -5.20
CA GLY A 74 -35.75 -0.60 -4.44
C GLY A 74 -35.84 -2.13 -4.51
N GLY A 75 -35.62 -2.79 -3.38
CA GLY A 75 -36.06 -4.18 -3.17
C GLY A 75 -35.63 -4.72 -1.80
N ARG A 76 -36.49 -4.52 -0.78
CA ARG A 76 -36.32 -4.99 0.60
C ARG A 76 -37.04 -6.32 0.76
N LEU A 77 -36.33 -7.40 1.14
CA LEU A 77 -36.92 -8.57 1.78
C LEU A 77 -35.94 -9.16 2.80
N GLU A 78 -36.44 -9.33 4.02
CA GLU A 78 -35.75 -9.83 5.22
C GLU A 78 -35.71 -11.36 5.19
N ALA A 79 -34.62 -11.96 5.67
CA ALA A 79 -34.51 -13.38 6.01
C ALA A 79 -33.93 -13.53 7.44
N PRO A 80 -34.38 -14.53 8.23
CA PRO A 80 -33.98 -14.67 9.62
C PRO A 80 -32.75 -15.58 9.83
N ASN A 81 -32.14 -15.36 11.00
CA ASN A 81 -30.95 -15.98 11.58
C ASN A 81 -30.93 -17.51 11.60
N LEU A 82 -29.72 -18.11 11.48
CA LEU A 82 -29.37 -19.31 12.24
C LEU A 82 -27.85 -19.42 12.51
N THR A 83 -27.55 -19.28 13.80
CA THR A 83 -26.50 -19.82 14.68
C THR A 83 -25.25 -20.54 14.15
N ASP A 84 -24.14 -20.04 14.72
CA ASP A 84 -22.80 -20.59 14.93
C ASP A 84 -22.67 -22.09 15.14
N GLN A 85 -21.63 -22.67 14.53
CA GLN A 85 -20.79 -23.68 15.17
C GLN A 85 -19.31 -23.48 14.78
N THR A 86 -18.54 -23.10 15.79
CA THR A 86 -17.09 -22.92 15.82
C THR A 86 -16.38 -24.27 15.72
N THR A 87 -15.46 -24.39 14.77
CA THR A 87 -14.37 -25.38 14.82
C THR A 87 -13.04 -24.69 14.51
N ALA A 88 -12.11 -24.85 15.44
CA ALA A 88 -10.79 -24.25 15.45
C ALA A 88 -9.93 -24.78 14.28
N ALA A 89 -9.29 -23.87 13.53
CA ALA A 89 -8.42 -24.21 12.41
C ALA A 89 -7.03 -23.58 12.58
N GLY A 90 -6.09 -24.43 12.98
CA GLY A 90 -4.70 -24.53 12.53
C GLY A 90 -3.92 -23.24 12.25
N ASN A 91 -3.08 -22.87 13.22
CA ASN A 91 -1.88 -22.07 13.01
C ASN A 91 -0.95 -22.80 12.01
N ARG A 92 -0.58 -22.16 10.90
CA ARG A 92 0.50 -22.63 10.03
C ARG A 92 1.53 -21.53 9.86
N ASP A 93 2.70 -21.82 10.41
CA ASP A 93 3.90 -21.01 10.40
C ASP A 93 4.40 -20.73 8.98
N TYR A 94 5.02 -19.56 8.85
CA TYR A 94 5.91 -19.22 7.76
C TYR A 94 6.83 -20.42 7.47
N HIS A 95 6.71 -21.01 6.28
CA HIS A 95 7.50 -22.17 5.91
C HIS A 95 8.98 -21.78 5.87
N VAL A 96 9.70 -22.25 6.88
CA VAL A 96 11.15 -22.45 6.86
C VAL A 96 11.45 -23.38 5.69
N ASN A 97 12.06 -22.87 4.63
CA ASN A 97 12.66 -23.72 3.60
C ASN A 97 13.71 -24.60 4.28
N GLY A 98 13.50 -25.92 4.21
CA GLY A 98 14.29 -26.96 4.86
C GLY A 98 15.66 -27.24 4.24
N ASP A 99 16.24 -26.31 3.47
CA ASP A 99 17.54 -26.51 2.80
C ASP A 99 18.49 -25.31 2.99
N ASN A 100 18.58 -24.79 4.22
CA ASN A 100 19.70 -23.93 4.62
C ASN A 100 20.37 -24.48 5.88
N LYS A 101 21.31 -25.42 5.68
CA LYS A 101 22.41 -25.64 6.64
C LYS A 101 23.29 -24.38 6.68
N ARG A 102 22.79 -23.28 7.25
CA ARG A 102 23.56 -22.10 7.70
C ARG A 102 22.62 -21.04 8.30
N SER A 103 22.21 -21.24 9.55
CA SER A 103 21.64 -20.15 10.35
C SER A 103 21.57 -20.53 11.82
N ALA A 104 22.72 -20.52 12.47
CA ALA A 104 22.78 -20.12 13.88
C ALA A 104 22.91 -18.58 13.92
N PRO A 105 22.36 -17.88 14.92
CA PRO A 105 22.67 -16.48 15.15
C PRO A 105 24.17 -16.40 15.43
N ARG A 106 24.94 -15.82 14.50
CA ARG A 106 26.35 -15.52 14.76
C ARG A 106 26.40 -14.26 15.61
N GLU A 107 26.19 -14.43 16.90
CA GLU A 107 26.66 -13.49 17.93
C GLU A 107 28.19 -13.57 17.96
N GLY A 108 28.84 -12.85 17.05
CA GLY A 108 30.28 -12.69 17.01
C GLY A 108 30.64 -11.39 16.29
N PRO A 109 31.67 -10.66 16.73
CA PRO A 109 32.02 -9.38 16.14
C PRO A 109 32.62 -9.62 14.76
N VAL A 110 31.81 -9.48 13.71
CA VAL A 110 32.34 -9.27 12.36
C VAL A 110 33.05 -7.92 12.42
N LYS A 111 34.34 -7.87 12.07
CA LYS A 111 35.06 -6.61 11.88
C LYS A 111 34.43 -5.89 10.69
N LEU A 112 33.42 -5.08 10.97
CA LEU A 112 32.54 -4.52 9.96
C LEU A 112 33.18 -3.27 9.37
N GLY A 113 33.41 -3.30 8.05
CA GLY A 113 33.78 -2.13 7.28
C GLY A 113 32.71 -1.04 7.38
N SER A 114 32.98 0.11 6.79
CA SER A 114 32.01 1.21 6.74
C SER A 114 30.61 0.71 6.32
N PRO A 115 29.52 1.16 6.98
CA PRO A 115 28.16 0.80 6.56
C PRO A 115 27.77 1.42 5.22
N VAL A 116 28.56 2.37 4.73
CA VAL A 116 28.34 3.07 3.46
C VAL A 116 29.60 3.00 2.59
N GLU A 117 29.39 2.75 1.30
CA GLU A 117 30.38 2.74 0.22
C GLU A 117 30.09 3.85 -0.81
N ASP A 118 31.13 4.33 -1.48
CA ASP A 118 31.09 5.41 -2.47
C ASP A 118 30.35 6.69 -2.01
N GLY A 119 30.27 6.89 -0.69
CA GLY A 119 29.65 8.02 -0.02
C GLY A 119 28.12 8.03 0.00
N VAL A 120 27.41 7.14 -0.71
CA VAL A 120 25.93 7.14 -0.76
C VAL A 120 25.29 5.76 -0.86
N PHE A 121 26.06 4.68 -1.03
CA PHE A 121 25.50 3.35 -1.14
C PHE A 121 25.66 2.60 0.17
N TRP A 122 24.66 1.82 0.57
CA TRP A 122 24.88 0.81 1.60
C TRP A 122 26.00 -0.13 1.17
N SER A 123 26.82 -0.56 2.11
CA SER A 123 27.94 -1.45 1.83
C SER A 123 27.50 -2.82 1.35
N GLU A 124 28.37 -3.48 0.58
CA GLU A 124 28.08 -4.81 0.02
C GLU A 124 27.82 -5.84 1.12
N TRP A 125 28.57 -5.76 2.23
CA TRP A 125 28.39 -6.65 3.36
C TRP A 125 26.99 -6.51 4.02
N LEU A 126 26.39 -5.32 4.01
CA LEU A 126 25.04 -5.12 4.53
C LEU A 126 24.00 -5.70 3.57
N GLU A 127 24.18 -5.48 2.26
CA GLU A 127 23.28 -6.03 1.24
C GLU A 127 23.28 -7.56 1.25
N ASP A 128 24.43 -8.20 1.47
CA ASP A 128 24.54 -9.66 1.56
C ASP A 128 23.90 -10.25 2.83
N LEU A 129 23.73 -9.43 3.87
CA LEU A 129 23.01 -9.81 5.08
C LEU A 129 21.51 -9.54 5.00
N LEU A 130 21.06 -8.68 4.09
CA LEU A 130 19.64 -8.38 3.94
C LEU A 130 18.90 -9.64 3.47
N PRO A 131 17.91 -10.14 4.24
CA PRO A 131 17.16 -11.31 3.82
C PRO A 131 16.42 -11.03 2.51
N VAL A 132 16.56 -11.93 1.55
CA VAL A 132 15.69 -11.91 0.37
C VAL A 132 14.28 -12.23 0.86
N GLY A 133 13.35 -11.29 0.68
CA GLY A 133 11.96 -11.41 1.13
C GLY A 133 11.23 -12.52 0.38
N PHE A 134 10.52 -12.14 -0.69
CA PHE A 134 9.87 -13.09 -1.60
C PHE A 134 10.77 -13.31 -2.82
N THR A 135 11.38 -14.50 -2.92
CA THR A 135 12.20 -14.85 -4.09
C THR A 135 11.32 -15.00 -5.33
N GLU A 136 11.90 -14.80 -6.52
CA GLU A 136 11.15 -14.92 -7.76
C GLU A 136 10.67 -16.36 -8.02
N GLU A 137 11.46 -17.36 -7.63
CA GLU A 137 11.05 -18.78 -7.72
C GLU A 137 9.84 -19.06 -6.82
N TYR A 138 9.87 -18.54 -5.59
CA TYR A 138 8.77 -18.69 -4.65
C TYR A 138 7.52 -17.96 -5.16
N ALA A 139 7.67 -16.72 -5.60
CA ALA A 139 6.58 -15.90 -6.09
C ALA A 139 5.92 -16.53 -7.31
N ARG A 140 6.70 -17.03 -8.28
CA ARG A 140 6.19 -17.76 -9.45
C ARG A 140 5.41 -18.99 -9.04
N ALA A 141 5.97 -19.83 -8.16
CA ALA A 141 5.29 -21.02 -7.69
C ALA A 141 3.99 -20.69 -6.94
N TRP A 142 3.97 -19.59 -6.17
CA TRP A 142 2.76 -19.12 -5.50
C TRP A 142 1.71 -18.65 -6.51
N ARG A 143 2.07 -17.84 -7.51
CA ARG A 143 1.13 -17.33 -8.54
C ARG A 143 0.45 -18.47 -9.30
N GLU A 144 1.22 -19.49 -9.71
CA GLU A 144 0.67 -20.66 -10.43
C GLU A 144 -0.33 -21.46 -9.58
N ARG A 145 -0.06 -21.60 -8.27
CA ARG A 145 -1.02 -22.23 -7.36
C ARG A 145 -2.25 -21.34 -7.19
N ALA A 146 -2.07 -20.06 -6.92
CA ALA A 146 -3.16 -19.12 -6.66
C ALA A 146 -4.14 -19.00 -7.84
N ARG A 147 -3.66 -19.12 -9.09
CA ARG A 147 -4.49 -19.11 -10.31
C ARG A 147 -5.39 -20.33 -10.47
N THR A 148 -4.94 -21.50 -10.02
CA THR A 148 -5.62 -22.78 -10.30
C THR A 148 -6.39 -23.31 -9.10
N ARG A 149 -6.08 -22.86 -7.88
CA ARG A 149 -6.63 -23.42 -6.66
C ARG A 149 -8.02 -22.87 -6.37
N ARG A 150 -8.96 -23.77 -6.06
CA ARG A 150 -10.32 -23.41 -5.62
C ARG A 150 -10.30 -22.59 -4.33
N ILE A 151 -11.11 -21.54 -4.29
CA ILE A 151 -11.38 -20.71 -3.12
C ILE A 151 -12.61 -21.28 -2.42
N VAL A 152 -12.44 -21.70 -1.16
CA VAL A 152 -13.48 -22.38 -0.38
C VAL A 152 -14.17 -21.45 0.61
N LYS A 153 -13.56 -20.30 0.93
CA LYS A 153 -14.10 -19.32 1.87
C LYS A 153 -13.66 -17.91 1.50
N LEU A 154 -14.57 -16.96 1.64
CA LEU A 154 -14.31 -15.51 1.59
C LEU A 154 -14.84 -14.87 2.87
N GLU A 155 -13.99 -14.13 3.57
CA GLU A 155 -14.34 -13.43 4.81
C GLU A 155 -13.71 -12.03 4.89
N PRO A 156 -14.21 -11.11 5.74
CA PRO A 156 -13.52 -9.85 5.99
C PRO A 156 -12.12 -10.08 6.58
N GLY A 157 -11.13 -9.27 6.20
CA GLY A 157 -9.77 -9.41 6.75
C GLY A 157 -8.66 -8.65 6.03
N CYS A 158 -8.93 -8.09 4.85
CA CYS A 158 -7.92 -7.43 4.00
C CYS A 158 -8.20 -5.93 3.86
N GLY A 159 -8.39 -5.25 4.99
CA GLY A 159 -8.65 -3.82 5.05
C GLY A 159 -10.11 -3.47 4.81
N ARG A 160 -10.44 -2.94 3.62
CA ARG A 160 -11.79 -2.44 3.29
C ARG A 160 -12.81 -3.58 3.27
N ILE A 161 -14.09 -3.24 3.51
CA ILE A 161 -15.20 -4.20 3.48
C ILE A 161 -15.37 -4.87 2.10
N SER A 162 -14.99 -4.17 1.03
CA SER A 162 -15.05 -4.66 -0.35
C SER A 162 -13.91 -5.62 -0.67
N ASN A 163 -12.86 -5.68 0.15
CA ASN A 163 -11.75 -6.61 0.00
C ASN A 163 -11.99 -7.79 0.96
N GLN A 164 -11.62 -9.00 0.54
CA GLN A 164 -11.87 -10.21 1.33
C GLN A 164 -10.59 -11.00 1.53
N LEU A 165 -10.52 -11.73 2.63
CA LEU A 165 -9.57 -12.79 2.86
C LEU A 165 -10.14 -14.07 2.23
N ALA A 166 -9.47 -14.57 1.20
CA ALA A 166 -9.73 -15.89 0.63
C ALA A 166 -8.97 -16.96 1.39
N THR A 167 -9.64 -18.09 1.60
CA THR A 167 -8.98 -19.36 1.96
C THR A 167 -9.11 -20.30 0.77
N PHE A 168 -7.97 -20.79 0.28
CA PHE A 168 -7.91 -21.79 -0.77
C PHE A 168 -8.17 -23.20 -0.22
N SER A 169 -8.47 -24.14 -1.11
CA SER A 169 -8.75 -25.54 -0.77
C SER A 169 -7.57 -26.31 -0.15
N ASP A 170 -6.35 -25.79 -0.20
CA ASP A 170 -5.18 -26.32 0.55
C ASP A 170 -4.97 -25.65 1.92
N GLY A 171 -5.85 -24.73 2.31
CA GLY A 171 -5.78 -23.98 3.55
C GLY A 171 -4.89 -22.74 3.49
N THR A 172 -4.17 -22.49 2.39
CA THR A 172 -3.44 -21.24 2.19
C THR A 172 -4.41 -20.07 2.01
N LYS A 173 -3.93 -18.85 2.22
CA LYS A 173 -4.76 -17.64 2.22
C LYS A 173 -4.22 -16.56 1.29
N ALA A 174 -5.13 -15.75 0.76
CA ALA A 174 -4.81 -14.57 -0.03
C ALA A 174 -5.76 -13.41 0.30
N CYS A 175 -5.24 -12.19 0.26
CA CYS A 175 -6.08 -11.02 0.16
C CYS A 175 -6.59 -10.86 -1.27
N VAL A 176 -7.91 -10.89 -1.41
CA VAL A 176 -8.64 -10.57 -2.63
C VAL A 176 -8.98 -9.10 -2.60
N ARG A 177 -8.44 -8.33 -3.55
CA ARG A 177 -8.81 -6.93 -3.71
C ARG A 177 -9.64 -6.73 -4.95
N TYR A 178 -10.88 -6.32 -4.71
CA TYR A 178 -11.82 -5.90 -5.75
C TYR A 178 -11.60 -4.42 -6.11
N GLY A 179 -11.04 -3.65 -5.17
CA GLY A 179 -10.86 -2.21 -5.30
C GLY A 179 -12.20 -1.44 -5.26
N ILE A 180 -12.12 -0.11 -5.23
CA ILE A 180 -13.26 0.76 -5.50
C ILE A 180 -13.53 0.81 -7.02
N ASN A 181 -12.46 0.69 -7.81
CA ASN A 181 -12.47 0.64 -9.28
C ASN A 181 -11.27 -0.18 -9.79
N ALA A 182 -11.31 -0.50 -11.08
CA ALA A 182 -10.26 -1.25 -11.76
C ALA A 182 -8.88 -0.55 -11.69
N ASP A 183 -8.83 0.79 -11.60
CA ASP A 183 -7.57 1.54 -11.50
C ASP A 183 -6.77 1.16 -10.25
N GLN A 184 -7.45 0.85 -9.13
CA GLN A 184 -6.76 0.44 -7.91
C GLN A 184 -6.15 -0.97 -8.02
N VAL A 185 -6.87 -1.89 -8.65
CA VAL A 185 -6.37 -3.25 -8.93
C VAL A 185 -5.22 -3.18 -9.93
N GLN A 186 -5.34 -2.34 -10.96
CA GLN A 186 -4.28 -2.05 -11.93
C GLN A 186 -3.06 -1.41 -11.24
N GLY A 187 -3.28 -0.42 -10.37
CA GLY A 187 -2.25 0.24 -9.59
C GLY A 187 -1.48 -0.73 -8.70
N GLU A 188 -2.18 -1.59 -7.94
CA GLU A 188 -1.55 -2.62 -7.12
C GLU A 188 -0.68 -3.57 -7.96
N THR A 189 -1.25 -4.07 -9.05
CA THR A 189 -0.62 -5.08 -9.91
C THR A 189 0.63 -4.53 -10.59
N LEU A 190 0.54 -3.34 -11.19
CA LEU A 190 1.69 -2.71 -11.84
C LEU A 190 2.75 -2.27 -10.80
N THR A 191 2.33 -1.95 -9.58
CA THR A 191 3.26 -1.64 -8.49
C THR A 191 4.07 -2.87 -8.09
N TYR A 192 3.42 -4.05 -8.03
CA TYR A 192 4.10 -5.33 -7.82
C TYR A 192 5.18 -5.59 -8.89
N TYR A 193 4.83 -5.44 -10.17
CA TYR A 193 5.80 -5.67 -11.25
C TYR A 193 6.91 -4.62 -11.33
N LEU A 194 6.62 -3.37 -10.97
CA LEU A 194 7.67 -2.34 -10.84
C LEU A 194 8.66 -2.70 -9.73
N ALA A 195 8.20 -3.26 -8.60
CA ALA A 195 9.10 -3.72 -7.54
C ALA A 195 10.02 -4.83 -8.05
N SER A 196 9.49 -5.79 -8.81
CA SER A 196 10.28 -6.85 -9.45
C SER A 196 11.35 -6.29 -10.40
N LEU A 197 11.02 -5.28 -11.21
CA LEU A 197 12.01 -4.59 -12.08
C LEU A 197 13.12 -3.91 -11.29
N LEU A 198 12.78 -3.31 -10.14
CA LEU A 198 13.73 -2.63 -9.26
C LEU A 198 14.51 -3.59 -8.35
N GLY A 199 14.18 -4.90 -8.38
CA GLY A 199 14.78 -5.89 -7.49
C GLY A 199 14.40 -5.68 -6.02
N ILE A 200 13.21 -5.16 -5.75
CA ILE A 200 12.63 -4.98 -4.41
C ILE A 200 11.74 -6.18 -4.11
N THR A 201 12.15 -7.00 -3.15
CA THR A 201 11.50 -8.29 -2.84
C THR A 201 10.58 -8.22 -1.62
N ASN A 202 10.21 -7.02 -1.18
CA ASN A 202 9.43 -6.78 0.04
C ASN A 202 7.91 -6.86 -0.18
N LEU A 203 7.46 -7.08 -1.42
CA LEU A 203 6.05 -7.20 -1.76
C LEU A 203 5.64 -8.68 -1.81
N PRO A 204 4.54 -9.07 -1.14
CA PRO A 204 4.01 -10.42 -1.28
C PRO A 204 3.66 -10.74 -2.74
N PRO A 205 3.79 -12.00 -3.19
CA PRO A 205 3.38 -12.43 -4.52
C PRO A 205 1.93 -12.05 -4.81
N LEU A 206 1.70 -11.60 -6.04
CA LEU A 206 0.40 -11.17 -6.54
C LEU A 206 0.08 -11.88 -7.85
N THR A 207 -1.18 -12.26 -8.06
CA THR A 207 -1.71 -12.67 -9.36
C THR A 207 -3.08 -12.06 -9.61
N LEU A 208 -3.45 -11.90 -10.87
CA LEU A 208 -4.82 -11.56 -11.23
C LEU A 208 -5.72 -12.80 -11.28
N SER A 209 -7.00 -12.59 -11.02
CA SER A 209 -8.07 -13.56 -11.23
C SER A 209 -9.33 -12.86 -11.74
N GLN A 210 -10.05 -13.49 -12.65
CA GLN A 210 -11.34 -13.00 -13.11
C GLN A 210 -12.46 -13.72 -12.38
N LEU A 211 -13.41 -12.94 -11.84
CA LEU A 211 -14.65 -13.47 -11.31
C LEU A 211 -15.49 -13.98 -12.48
N ASN A 212 -15.66 -15.28 -12.61
CA ASN A 212 -16.48 -15.86 -13.67
C ASN A 212 -17.47 -16.85 -13.06
N GLY A 213 -18.76 -16.65 -13.37
CA GLY A 213 -19.85 -17.56 -13.04
C GLY A 213 -19.73 -18.97 -13.61
N ASP A 214 -18.73 -19.31 -14.41
CA ASP A 214 -18.42 -20.68 -14.83
C ASP A 214 -17.09 -21.20 -14.26
N SER A 215 -16.32 -20.34 -13.59
CA SER A 215 -15.04 -20.73 -12.99
C SER A 215 -15.24 -21.65 -11.78
N GLU A 216 -14.55 -22.79 -11.79
CA GLU A 216 -14.47 -23.69 -10.63
C GLU A 216 -13.76 -23.05 -9.44
N GLN A 217 -12.86 -22.09 -9.69
CA GLN A 217 -12.09 -21.42 -8.65
C GLN A 217 -13.01 -20.72 -7.66
N TRP A 218 -14.05 -20.05 -8.16
CA TRP A 218 -14.97 -19.22 -7.38
C TRP A 218 -16.28 -19.92 -7.02
N ALA A 219 -16.46 -21.17 -7.49
CA ALA A 219 -17.74 -21.90 -7.40
C ALA A 219 -18.28 -22.02 -5.97
N ALA A 220 -17.43 -22.35 -5.00
CA ALA A 220 -17.85 -22.54 -3.61
C ALA A 220 -18.25 -21.24 -2.90
N VAL A 221 -17.84 -20.08 -3.42
CA VAL A 221 -18.04 -18.78 -2.78
C VAL A 221 -18.97 -17.84 -3.57
N ARG A 222 -19.68 -18.34 -4.60
CA ARG A 222 -20.58 -17.52 -5.44
C ARG A 222 -21.65 -16.77 -4.66
N SER A 223 -22.29 -17.42 -3.69
CA SER A 223 -23.29 -16.76 -2.85
C SER A 223 -22.69 -15.60 -2.06
N ARG A 224 -21.43 -15.72 -1.61
CA ARG A 224 -20.73 -14.66 -0.90
C ARG A 224 -20.34 -13.51 -1.84
N ILE A 225 -19.87 -13.81 -3.05
CA ILE A 225 -19.61 -12.82 -4.10
C ILE A 225 -20.88 -12.02 -4.41
N GLY A 226 -22.02 -12.70 -4.59
CA GLY A 226 -23.31 -12.06 -4.80
C GLY A 226 -23.72 -11.14 -3.63
N GLY A 227 -23.50 -11.58 -2.39
CA GLY A 227 -23.74 -10.75 -1.21
C GLY A 227 -22.80 -9.53 -1.08
N LEU A 228 -21.61 -9.61 -1.65
CA LEU A 228 -20.66 -8.49 -1.74
C LEU A 228 -20.94 -7.56 -2.93
N GLN A 229 -21.89 -7.92 -3.80
CA GLN A 229 -22.24 -7.18 -5.02
C GLN A 229 -21.05 -6.95 -5.96
N TRP A 230 -20.09 -7.88 -5.97
CA TRP A 230 -19.00 -7.86 -6.94
C TRP A 230 -19.57 -8.17 -8.32
N SER A 231 -19.11 -7.42 -9.33
CA SER A 231 -19.59 -7.56 -10.70
C SER A 231 -19.08 -8.87 -11.32
N ASP A 232 -19.93 -9.52 -12.12
CA ASP A 232 -19.50 -10.64 -12.95
C ASP A 232 -18.42 -10.17 -13.94
N ARG A 233 -17.44 -11.03 -14.21
CA ARG A 233 -16.25 -10.75 -15.04
C ARG A 233 -15.28 -9.70 -14.52
N ALA A 234 -15.49 -9.17 -13.31
CA ALA A 234 -14.52 -8.25 -12.71
C ALA A 234 -13.17 -8.94 -12.51
N VAL A 235 -12.09 -8.20 -12.76
CA VAL A 235 -10.72 -8.65 -12.46
C VAL A 235 -10.36 -8.19 -11.04
N VAL A 236 -9.91 -9.13 -10.22
CA VAL A 236 -9.45 -8.91 -8.85
C VAL A 236 -7.97 -9.29 -8.73
N SER A 237 -7.26 -8.66 -7.79
CA SER A 237 -5.93 -9.12 -7.39
C SER A 237 -6.04 -10.14 -6.26
N LEU A 238 -5.20 -11.16 -6.31
CA LEU A 238 -4.94 -12.12 -5.24
C LEU A 238 -3.51 -11.89 -4.77
N THR A 239 -3.35 -11.38 -3.55
CA THR A 239 -2.05 -11.12 -2.93
C THR A 239 -1.86 -12.06 -1.77
N GLU A 240 -0.69 -12.69 -1.65
CA GLU A 240 -0.43 -13.65 -0.57
C GLU A 240 -0.73 -13.08 0.82
N TRP A 241 -1.45 -13.85 1.64
CA TRP A 241 -1.65 -13.50 3.04
C TRP A 241 -0.41 -13.86 3.86
N VAL A 242 0.09 -12.88 4.60
CA VAL A 242 1.31 -12.99 5.40
C VAL A 242 0.91 -12.92 6.88
N SER A 243 1.17 -13.99 7.63
CA SER A 243 0.83 -14.09 9.05
C SER A 243 1.90 -13.49 9.96
N ASN A 244 1.53 -13.25 11.23
CA ASN A 244 2.45 -12.83 12.31
C ASN A 244 3.20 -11.53 12.02
N LEU A 245 2.54 -10.60 11.33
CA LEU A 245 3.06 -9.28 11.02
C LEU A 245 2.77 -8.30 12.16
N THR A 246 3.73 -7.42 12.45
CA THR A 246 3.60 -6.34 13.43
C THR A 246 3.69 -4.96 12.77
N GLY A 247 3.12 -3.95 13.40
CA GLY A 247 3.25 -2.56 12.98
C GLY A 247 4.70 -2.07 12.98
N VAL A 248 4.96 -1.03 12.17
CA VAL A 248 6.31 -0.44 12.01
C VAL A 248 6.22 1.06 12.17
N VAL A 249 6.94 1.59 13.17
CA VAL A 249 7.02 3.03 13.40
C VAL A 249 8.11 3.64 12.51
N THR A 250 7.89 4.87 12.02
CA THR A 250 8.91 5.58 11.25
C THR A 250 10.20 5.74 12.08
N PRO A 251 11.38 5.37 11.56
CA PRO A 251 12.63 5.42 12.31
C PRO A 251 13.08 6.87 12.51
N ALA A 252 13.82 7.12 13.59
CA ALA A 252 14.20 8.48 14.00
C ALA A 252 14.85 9.33 12.88
N PRO A 253 15.74 8.81 12.01
CA PRO A 253 16.32 9.59 10.91
C PRO A 253 15.31 10.12 9.88
N LEU A 254 14.10 9.54 9.83
CA LEU A 254 13.05 9.88 8.87
C LEU A 254 11.90 10.67 9.51
N ARG A 255 12.03 11.07 10.77
CA ARG A 255 11.06 11.92 11.47
C ARG A 255 11.35 13.40 11.24
N GLN A 256 10.36 14.25 11.50
CA GLN A 256 10.39 15.69 11.18
C GLN A 256 11.53 16.46 11.84
N GLU A 257 11.98 16.05 13.03
CA GLU A 257 13.06 16.71 13.77
C GLU A 257 14.46 16.29 13.32
N SER A 258 14.56 15.29 12.45
CA SER A 258 15.84 14.79 11.97
C SER A 258 16.33 15.52 10.72
N SER A 259 17.65 15.49 10.51
CA SER A 259 18.28 15.97 9.30
C SER A 259 17.99 15.08 8.09
N GLY A 260 17.60 13.81 8.30
CA GLY A 260 17.39 12.81 7.26
C GLY A 260 18.28 11.58 7.45
N LEU A 261 18.08 10.57 6.61
CA LEU A 261 18.97 9.43 6.45
C LEU A 261 20.13 9.80 5.53
N HIS A 262 21.24 10.21 6.13
CA HIS A 262 22.44 10.68 5.44
C HIS A 262 23.64 9.77 5.70
N PRO A 263 24.63 9.74 4.78
CA PRO A 263 25.86 8.96 4.91
C PRO A 263 26.87 9.63 5.86
N VAL A 264 26.42 10.04 7.06
CA VAL A 264 27.28 10.67 8.06
C VAL A 264 27.85 9.57 8.96
N PRO A 265 29.19 9.38 8.99
CA PRO A 265 29.81 8.28 9.74
C PRO A 265 29.30 8.18 11.17
N GLY A 266 29.34 9.28 11.94
CA GLY A 266 28.98 9.25 13.37
C GLY A 266 27.54 8.81 13.66
N GLU A 267 26.61 8.99 12.74
CA GLU A 267 25.20 8.62 12.93
C GLU A 267 24.94 7.14 12.60
N LEU A 268 25.66 6.59 11.62
CA LEU A 268 25.49 5.20 11.17
C LEU A 268 26.38 4.22 11.94
N TRP A 269 27.59 4.62 12.37
CA TRP A 269 28.49 3.75 13.14
C TRP A 269 27.95 3.35 14.52
N ASN A 270 27.07 4.17 15.09
CA ASN A 270 26.46 3.91 16.40
C ASN A 270 25.23 2.97 16.32
N LYS A 271 24.87 2.50 15.13
CA LYS A 271 23.71 1.63 14.91
C LYS A 271 24.11 0.17 14.91
N THR A 272 23.24 -0.67 15.44
CA THR A 272 23.34 -2.12 15.32
C THR A 272 23.13 -2.56 13.87
N THR A 273 23.61 -3.76 13.52
CA THR A 273 23.36 -4.35 12.19
C THR A 273 21.87 -4.45 11.88
N ALA A 274 21.02 -4.80 12.85
CA ALA A 274 19.57 -4.88 12.66
C ALA A 274 18.95 -3.52 12.33
N GLU A 275 19.38 -2.44 13.00
CA GLU A 275 18.92 -1.09 12.70
C GLU A 275 19.38 -0.61 11.31
N LEU A 276 20.61 -0.97 10.90
CA LEU A 276 21.12 -0.65 9.56
C LEU A 276 20.33 -1.39 8.47
N LEU A 277 20.02 -2.68 8.67
CA LEU A 277 19.19 -3.47 7.76
C LEU A 277 17.76 -2.92 7.68
N GLU A 278 17.18 -2.46 8.79
CA GLU A 278 15.87 -1.80 8.78
C GLU A 278 15.92 -0.47 7.99
N LEU A 279 16.93 0.38 8.22
CA LEU A 279 17.12 1.64 7.48
C LEU A 279 17.34 1.43 5.98
N MET A 280 18.03 0.35 5.59
CA MET A 280 18.17 -0.02 4.18
C MET A 280 16.81 -0.28 3.54
N GLN A 281 15.96 -1.08 4.18
CA GLN A 281 14.61 -1.37 3.68
C GLN A 281 13.73 -0.12 3.62
N TRP A 282 13.88 0.80 4.59
CA TRP A 282 13.22 2.11 4.56
C TRP A 282 13.69 2.98 3.38
N SER A 283 14.99 2.96 3.04
CA SER A 283 15.50 3.69 1.88
C SER A 283 14.89 3.17 0.57
N ASP A 284 14.77 1.85 0.42
CA ASP A 284 14.08 1.23 -0.72
C ASP A 284 12.59 1.58 -0.74
N LEU A 285 11.90 1.53 0.41
CA LEU A 285 10.48 1.92 0.50
C LEU A 285 10.26 3.36 0.05
N ILE A 286 11.09 4.29 0.49
CA ILE A 286 10.96 5.72 0.13
C ILE A 286 11.15 5.92 -1.37
N ILE A 287 12.17 5.29 -1.95
CA ILE A 287 12.41 5.32 -3.39
C ILE A 287 11.21 4.75 -4.14
N PHE A 288 10.71 3.60 -3.67
CA PHE A 288 9.60 2.90 -4.30
C PHE A 288 8.31 3.71 -4.25
N ASP A 289 7.92 4.20 -3.07
CA ASP A 289 6.74 5.05 -2.87
C ASP A 289 6.86 6.37 -3.63
N TYR A 290 8.07 6.93 -3.76
CA TYR A 290 8.32 8.06 -4.64
C TYR A 290 7.98 7.68 -6.09
N LEU A 291 8.59 6.64 -6.65
CA LEU A 291 8.37 6.25 -8.05
C LEU A 291 6.90 5.93 -8.35
N THR A 292 6.22 5.25 -7.43
CA THR A 292 4.80 4.89 -7.59
C THR A 292 3.85 6.00 -7.19
N ALA A 293 4.33 7.11 -6.60
CA ALA A 293 3.48 8.10 -5.96
C ALA A 293 2.47 7.49 -4.95
N ASN A 294 2.90 6.48 -4.19
CA ASN A 294 2.04 5.86 -3.19
C ASN A 294 1.90 6.80 -1.98
N PHE A 295 0.70 7.34 -1.81
CA PHE A 295 0.44 8.32 -0.76
C PHE A 295 -0.11 7.71 0.54
N ASP A 296 -0.58 6.45 0.56
CA ASP A 296 -1.25 5.81 1.71
C ASP A 296 -0.28 5.09 2.66
N ARG A 297 0.91 5.68 2.83
CA ARG A 297 1.96 5.25 3.77
C ARG A 297 2.56 6.50 4.44
N LEU A 298 3.87 6.73 4.29
CA LEU A 298 4.59 7.81 4.96
C LEU A 298 4.11 9.21 4.53
N VAL A 299 3.71 9.37 3.27
CA VAL A 299 3.15 10.63 2.76
C VAL A 299 1.87 11.03 3.50
N SER A 300 0.95 10.10 3.74
CA SER A 300 -0.26 10.36 4.53
C SER A 300 0.06 10.76 5.98
N ASN A 301 1.10 10.17 6.57
CA ASN A 301 1.59 10.54 7.90
C ASN A 301 2.14 11.98 7.89
N LEU A 302 2.98 12.34 6.90
CA LEU A 302 3.48 13.71 6.79
C LEU A 302 2.36 14.74 6.58
N PHE A 303 1.35 14.40 5.78
CA PHE A 303 0.18 15.25 5.62
C PHE A 303 -0.58 15.40 6.94
N SER A 304 -0.66 14.34 7.75
CA SER A 304 -1.38 14.32 9.02
C SER A 304 -0.69 15.10 10.14
N LEU A 305 0.60 15.44 10.00
CA LEU A 305 1.34 16.22 11.00
C LEU A 305 0.70 17.57 11.34
N GLN A 306 -0.06 18.15 10.41
CA GLN A 306 -0.76 19.41 10.64
C GLN A 306 -1.89 19.31 11.68
N TRP A 307 -2.37 18.10 11.99
CA TRP A 307 -3.37 17.85 13.04
C TRP A 307 -2.84 16.99 14.19
N ASP A 308 -1.83 16.17 13.94
CA ASP A 308 -1.27 15.26 14.93
C ASP A 308 0.26 15.24 14.88
N PRO A 309 0.95 15.96 15.78
CA PRO A 309 2.41 16.04 15.77
C PRO A 309 3.09 14.71 16.06
N ARG A 310 2.36 13.71 16.60
CA ARG A 310 2.90 12.39 16.96
C ARG A 310 2.57 11.31 15.94
N VAL A 311 1.98 11.65 14.79
CA VAL A 311 1.58 10.65 13.78
C VAL A 311 2.76 9.81 13.28
N MET A 312 3.96 10.38 13.24
CA MET A 312 5.20 9.71 12.83
C MET A 312 5.77 8.75 13.91
N GLU A 313 5.22 8.80 15.13
CA GLU A 313 5.57 7.90 16.24
C GLU A 313 4.62 6.71 16.35
N ARG A 314 3.64 6.61 15.45
CA ARG A 314 2.70 5.49 15.35
C ARG A 314 3.09 4.55 14.23
N ASP A 315 2.39 3.42 14.17
CA ASP A 315 2.52 2.47 13.08
C ASP A 315 2.24 3.15 11.74
N THR A 316 3.13 2.90 10.79
CA THR A 316 3.05 3.41 9.43
C THR A 316 2.01 2.59 8.68
N ASN A 317 1.00 3.26 8.12
CA ASN A 317 -0.05 2.61 7.36
C ASN A 317 0.52 1.71 6.27
N ASN A 318 -0.09 0.53 6.10
CA ASN A 318 0.20 -0.41 5.01
C ASN A 318 1.66 -0.92 4.96
N LEU A 319 2.44 -0.69 6.02
CA LEU A 319 3.78 -1.18 6.22
C LEU A 319 3.82 -2.04 7.48
N LEU A 320 4.27 -3.28 7.33
CA LEU A 320 4.35 -4.23 8.42
C LEU A 320 5.72 -4.87 8.48
N LYS A 321 6.03 -5.54 9.59
CA LYS A 321 7.32 -6.21 9.81
C LYS A 321 7.12 -7.67 10.19
N THR A 322 7.93 -8.55 9.60
CA THR A 322 7.98 -9.97 9.96
C THR A 322 8.71 -10.14 11.30
N PRO A 323 8.55 -11.28 12.00
CA PRO A 323 9.33 -11.57 13.21
C PRO A 323 10.85 -11.58 13.00
N ARG A 324 11.32 -11.70 11.75
CA ARG A 324 12.76 -11.65 11.40
C ARG A 324 13.28 -10.24 11.16
N GLY A 325 12.40 -9.23 11.10
CA GLY A 325 12.77 -7.85 10.83
C GLY A 325 12.58 -7.39 9.38
N ASP A 326 12.00 -8.23 8.51
CA ASP A 326 11.74 -7.87 7.11
C ASP A 326 10.53 -6.94 7.03
N LEU A 327 10.66 -5.81 6.35
CA LEU A 327 9.54 -4.93 6.03
C LEU A 327 8.72 -5.55 4.90
N VAL A 328 7.39 -5.53 5.03
CA VAL A 328 6.46 -6.06 4.05
C VAL A 328 5.55 -4.95 3.55
N PHE A 329 5.57 -4.75 2.23
CA PHE A 329 4.87 -3.65 1.57
C PHE A 329 3.48 -4.15 1.13
N ILE A 330 2.48 -4.00 1.99
CA ILE A 330 1.09 -4.38 1.71
C ILE A 330 0.24 -3.20 1.23
N ASP A 331 -0.95 -3.45 0.73
CA ASP A 331 -1.90 -2.40 0.30
C ASP A 331 -1.33 -1.31 -0.62
N ASN A 332 -0.82 -1.71 -1.79
CA ASN A 332 -0.21 -0.81 -2.77
C ASN A 332 -1.22 -0.27 -3.81
N GLU A 333 -2.53 -0.34 -3.53
CA GLU A 333 -3.61 0.16 -4.40
C GLU A 333 -3.52 1.67 -4.66
N ALA A 334 -2.87 2.43 -3.76
CA ALA A 334 -2.69 3.86 -3.87
C ALA A 334 -1.50 4.28 -4.75
N GLY A 335 -0.75 3.32 -5.31
CA GLY A 335 0.35 3.57 -6.22
C GLY A 335 -0.05 3.68 -7.69
N LEU A 336 0.90 4.13 -8.51
CA LEU A 336 0.86 4.29 -9.96
C LEU A 336 -0.41 4.96 -10.46
N VAL A 337 -1.32 4.19 -11.06
CA VAL A 337 -2.53 4.70 -11.71
C VAL A 337 -3.32 5.63 -10.79
N HIS A 338 -3.56 5.21 -9.55
CA HIS A 338 -4.27 6.03 -8.59
C HIS A 338 -3.41 7.18 -8.07
N GLY A 339 -2.15 6.90 -7.68
CA GLY A 339 -1.21 7.89 -7.16
C GLY A 339 -0.94 9.04 -8.14
N PHE A 340 -0.75 8.72 -9.42
CA PHE A 340 -0.50 9.69 -10.49
C PHE A 340 -1.71 10.58 -10.77
N ARG A 341 -2.94 10.05 -10.68
CA ARG A 341 -4.15 10.86 -10.83
C ARG A 341 -4.27 11.95 -9.77
N VAL A 342 -3.83 11.69 -8.55
CA VAL A 342 -3.87 12.64 -7.43
C VAL A 342 -2.51 13.28 -7.13
N LEU A 343 -1.53 13.12 -8.02
CA LEU A 343 -0.14 13.46 -7.78
C LEU A 343 0.05 14.90 -7.30
N ASN A 344 -0.62 15.86 -7.95
CA ASN A 344 -0.49 17.28 -7.63
C ASN A 344 -0.79 17.61 -6.16
N MET A 345 -1.69 16.84 -5.52
CA MET A 345 -2.03 17.02 -4.10
C MET A 345 -0.91 16.54 -3.16
N TRP A 346 -0.20 15.49 -3.58
CA TRP A 346 0.72 14.74 -2.71
C TRP A 346 2.20 14.96 -3.03
N GLU A 347 2.52 15.49 -4.20
CA GLU A 347 3.87 15.55 -4.76
C GLU A 347 4.85 16.31 -3.84
N LYS A 348 4.38 17.37 -3.17
CA LYS A 348 5.23 18.10 -2.21
C LYS A 348 5.72 17.20 -1.08
N TYR A 349 4.90 16.28 -0.59
CA TYR A 349 5.26 15.35 0.49
C TYR A 349 6.20 14.26 -0.02
N HIS A 350 5.96 13.72 -1.22
CA HIS A 350 6.90 12.80 -1.87
C HIS A 350 8.29 13.42 -2.02
N ASN A 351 8.36 14.68 -2.47
CA ASN A 351 9.62 15.39 -2.60
C ASN A 351 10.30 15.65 -1.25
N THR A 352 9.54 15.99 -0.20
CA THR A 352 10.08 16.14 1.16
C THR A 352 10.71 14.84 1.66
N ILE A 353 10.04 13.70 1.49
CA ILE A 353 10.56 12.39 1.93
C ILE A 353 11.76 11.97 1.08
N LEU A 354 11.69 12.11 -0.24
CA LEU A 354 12.83 11.77 -1.10
C LEU A 354 14.08 12.59 -0.71
N SER A 355 13.90 13.88 -0.43
CA SER A 355 14.99 14.76 -0.03
C SER A 355 15.62 14.41 1.32
N SER A 356 14.93 13.64 2.17
CA SER A 356 15.47 13.19 3.46
C SER A 356 16.32 11.92 3.35
N VAL A 357 16.51 11.35 2.16
CA VAL A 357 17.31 10.12 1.96
C VAL A 357 18.47 10.39 1.00
N CYS A 358 19.70 10.15 1.46
CA CYS A 358 20.92 10.14 0.65
C CYS A 358 21.79 8.89 0.88
N VAL A 359 21.20 7.81 1.39
CA VAL A 359 21.83 6.49 1.45
C VAL A 359 20.91 5.51 0.74
N PHE A 360 21.45 4.77 -0.24
CA PHE A 360 20.67 3.97 -1.17
C PHE A 360 21.20 2.55 -1.27
N ARG A 361 20.33 1.58 -1.54
CA ARG A 361 20.78 0.23 -1.90
C ARG A 361 21.36 0.25 -3.32
N LYS A 362 22.59 -0.24 -3.48
CA LYS A 362 23.35 -0.20 -4.74
C LYS A 362 22.63 -0.98 -5.83
N ARG A 363 22.16 -2.19 -5.51
CA ARG A 363 21.41 -3.03 -6.47
C ARG A 363 20.13 -2.35 -6.98
N THR A 364 19.36 -1.67 -6.12
CA THR A 364 18.17 -0.89 -6.53
C THR A 364 18.56 0.24 -7.46
N MET A 365 19.57 1.02 -7.10
CA MET A 365 19.97 2.19 -7.87
C MET A 365 20.59 1.86 -9.22
N GLN A 366 21.24 0.70 -9.35
CA GLN A 366 21.70 0.19 -10.65
C GLN A 366 20.52 -0.03 -11.61
N ARG A 367 19.40 -0.62 -11.13
CA ARG A 367 18.18 -0.79 -11.93
C ARG A 367 17.54 0.55 -12.30
N VAL A 368 17.55 1.50 -11.38
CA VAL A 368 17.09 2.88 -11.65
C VAL A 368 17.95 3.55 -12.73
N GLU A 369 19.28 3.38 -12.67
CA GLU A 369 20.22 3.90 -13.66
C GLU A 369 20.00 3.25 -15.05
N GLU A 370 19.75 1.95 -15.10
CA GLU A 370 19.39 1.22 -16.34
C GLU A 370 18.13 1.82 -16.98
N LEU A 371 17.04 1.97 -16.21
CA LEU A 371 15.77 2.56 -16.67
C LEU A 371 15.91 4.03 -17.08
N HIS A 372 16.75 4.79 -16.37
CA HIS A 372 17.05 6.18 -16.71
C HIS A 372 17.79 6.29 -18.05
N ARG A 373 18.84 5.48 -18.24
CA ARG A 373 19.64 5.47 -19.48
C ARG A 373 18.82 5.02 -20.69
N GLY A 374 18.00 3.98 -20.51
CA GLY A 374 17.16 3.43 -21.57
C GLY A 374 15.98 4.32 -21.95
N ARG A 375 15.50 5.16 -21.02
CA ARG A 375 14.25 5.95 -21.15
C ARG A 375 13.05 5.09 -21.57
N ASP A 376 13.02 3.85 -21.12
CA ASP A 376 12.14 2.80 -21.61
C ASP A 376 11.38 2.11 -20.47
N ALA A 377 11.19 2.79 -19.34
CA ALA A 377 10.46 2.25 -18.19
C ALA A 377 9.07 1.72 -18.55
N ARG A 378 8.37 2.41 -19.46
CA ARG A 378 7.10 1.93 -20.03
C ARG A 378 7.24 0.55 -20.64
N ARG A 379 8.21 0.38 -21.54
CA ARG A 379 8.41 -0.83 -22.33
C ARG A 379 8.82 -1.99 -21.42
N MET A 380 9.81 -1.78 -20.55
CA MET A 380 10.28 -2.80 -19.62
C MET A 380 9.17 -3.27 -18.66
N LEU A 381 8.37 -2.34 -18.11
CA LEU A 381 7.26 -2.70 -17.23
C LEU A 381 6.14 -3.42 -17.99
N LEU A 382 5.82 -2.98 -19.20
CA LEU A 382 4.79 -3.60 -20.03
C LEU A 382 5.16 -5.03 -20.44
N GLU A 383 6.40 -5.24 -20.87
CA GLU A 383 6.92 -6.56 -21.24
C GLU A 383 6.84 -7.50 -20.04
N LEU A 384 7.42 -7.13 -18.89
CA LEU A 384 7.38 -7.96 -17.69
C LEU A 384 5.94 -8.27 -17.25
N TYR A 385 5.07 -7.26 -17.25
CA TYR A 385 3.67 -7.42 -16.84
C TYR A 385 2.91 -8.37 -17.77
N ARG A 386 3.05 -8.24 -19.09
CA ARG A 386 2.37 -9.10 -20.06
C ARG A 386 2.88 -10.53 -20.05
N ASP A 387 4.19 -10.69 -19.89
CA ASP A 387 4.82 -12.02 -19.83
C ASP A 387 4.43 -12.76 -18.55
N SER A 388 4.10 -12.02 -17.49
CA SER A 388 3.81 -12.57 -16.17
C SER A 388 2.32 -12.70 -15.86
N GLU A 389 1.44 -11.83 -16.36
CA GLU A 389 -0.01 -11.82 -16.08
C GLU A 389 -0.89 -12.15 -17.27
N PRO A 390 -1.58 -13.31 -17.25
CA PRO A 390 -2.53 -13.69 -18.30
C PRO A 390 -3.68 -12.70 -18.50
N LEU A 391 -4.13 -12.03 -17.42
CA LEU A 391 -5.24 -11.07 -17.45
C LEU A 391 -4.78 -9.63 -17.68
N SER A 392 -3.56 -9.45 -18.20
CA SER A 392 -2.96 -8.13 -18.40
C SER A 392 -3.72 -7.29 -19.44
N LEU A 393 -4.34 -7.93 -20.43
CA LEU A 393 -5.12 -7.25 -21.46
C LEU A 393 -6.48 -6.77 -20.93
N GLU A 394 -7.13 -7.59 -20.10
CA GLU A 394 -8.44 -7.31 -19.50
C GLU A 394 -8.35 -6.18 -18.48
N LEU A 395 -7.31 -6.18 -17.64
CA LEU A 395 -7.09 -5.11 -16.66
C LEU A 395 -6.49 -3.85 -17.30
N GLY A 396 -5.78 -4.00 -18.41
CA GLY A 396 -5.11 -2.91 -19.12
C GLY A 396 -3.75 -2.52 -18.49
N PHE A 397 -3.21 -1.41 -18.96
CA PHE A 397 -1.90 -0.88 -18.59
C PHE A 397 -1.94 0.64 -18.35
N LEU A 398 -0.80 1.23 -17.95
CA LEU A 398 -0.65 2.68 -17.84
C LEU A 398 -1.00 3.39 -19.15
N SER A 399 -1.66 4.54 -19.04
CA SER A 399 -1.79 5.51 -20.13
C SER A 399 -0.42 6.05 -20.54
N ASP A 400 -0.33 6.67 -21.71
CA ASP A 400 0.90 7.35 -22.17
C ASP A 400 1.33 8.46 -21.20
N GLU A 401 0.37 9.20 -20.64
CA GLU A 401 0.61 10.20 -19.62
C GLU A 401 1.20 9.59 -18.34
N HIS A 402 0.58 8.54 -17.79
CA HIS A 402 1.07 7.88 -16.58
C HIS A 402 2.45 7.24 -16.79
N ALA A 403 2.70 6.67 -17.97
CA ALA A 403 4.01 6.13 -18.32
C ALA A 403 5.08 7.23 -18.41
N GLY A 404 4.72 8.40 -18.96
CA GLY A 404 5.57 9.59 -18.97
C GLY A 404 5.91 10.07 -17.56
N VAL A 405 4.91 10.14 -16.68
CA VAL A 405 5.11 10.49 -15.26
C VAL A 405 6.09 9.52 -14.59
N LEU A 406 5.93 8.21 -14.77
CA LEU A 406 6.87 7.23 -14.21
C LEU A 406 8.31 7.46 -14.70
N GLN A 407 8.51 7.69 -16.00
CA GLN A 407 9.83 7.95 -16.56
C GLN A 407 10.44 9.24 -16.00
N ASP A 408 9.67 10.32 -15.91
CA ASP A 408 10.14 11.59 -15.34
C ASP A 408 10.56 11.45 -13.87
N ARG A 409 9.85 10.61 -13.11
CA ARG A 409 10.18 10.32 -11.71
C ARG A 409 11.46 9.51 -11.59
N ILE A 410 11.67 8.52 -12.47
CA ILE A 410 12.95 7.78 -12.57
C ILE A 410 14.10 8.74 -12.86
N ASP A 411 13.92 9.66 -13.82
CA ASP A 411 14.92 10.67 -14.16
C ASP A 411 15.25 11.60 -12.98
N ARG A 412 14.24 12.02 -12.21
CA ARG A 412 14.40 12.86 -11.02
C ARG A 412 15.11 12.12 -9.89
N LEU A 413 14.73 10.87 -9.65
CA LEU A 413 15.36 10.01 -8.64
C LEU A 413 16.84 9.79 -8.95
N TYR A 414 17.17 9.48 -10.21
CA TYR A 414 18.57 9.31 -10.61
C TYR A 414 19.38 10.61 -10.43
N LYS A 415 18.81 11.77 -10.79
CA LYS A 415 19.43 13.08 -10.52
C LYS A 415 19.60 13.36 -9.02
N HIS A 416 18.62 12.97 -8.19
CA HIS A 416 18.71 13.10 -6.73
C HIS A 416 19.86 12.27 -6.18
N MET A 417 20.01 11.02 -6.61
CA MET A 417 21.15 10.18 -6.22
C MET A 417 22.49 10.82 -6.64
N LEU A 418 22.61 11.35 -7.86
CA LEU A 418 23.82 12.06 -8.29
C LEU A 418 24.10 13.32 -7.45
N HIS A 419 23.05 14.05 -7.06
CA HIS A 419 23.17 15.20 -6.17
C HIS A 419 23.69 14.77 -4.79
N CYS A 420 23.11 13.73 -4.18
CA CYS A 420 23.61 13.15 -2.93
C CYS A 420 25.08 12.72 -3.07
N LYS A 421 25.45 12.04 -4.17
CA LYS A 421 26.83 11.62 -4.42
C LYS A 421 27.77 12.82 -4.48
N GLY A 422 27.41 13.87 -5.24
CA GLY A 422 28.20 15.10 -5.30
C GLY A 422 28.35 15.81 -3.94
N LYS A 423 27.32 15.73 -3.09
CA LYS A 423 27.32 16.33 -1.75
C LYS A 423 28.16 15.54 -0.74
N TYR A 424 28.08 14.22 -0.76
CA TYR A 424 28.63 13.36 0.30
C TYR A 424 29.90 12.58 -0.09
N SER A 425 30.25 12.41 -1.37
CA SER A 425 31.52 11.77 -1.79
C SER A 425 32.78 12.62 -1.51
N ARG A 426 32.64 13.79 -0.87
CA ARG A 426 33.74 14.67 -0.45
C ARG A 426 34.01 14.62 1.07
N LEU A 427 33.20 13.86 1.80
CA LEU A 427 33.39 13.55 3.22
C LEU A 427 34.13 12.22 3.34
#